data_AF-A0A849KG48-F1
#
_entry.id   AF-A0A849KG48-F1
#
_cell.length_a   1.000
_cell.length_b   1.000
_cell.length_c   1.000
_cell.angle_alpha   90.00
_cell.angle_beta   90.00
_cell.angle_gamma   90.00
#
_symmetry.space_group_name_H-M   'P 1'
#
loop_
_entity.id
_entity.type
_entity.pdbx_description
1 polymer ?
#
loop_
_entity_poly.entity_id
_entity_poly.type
_entity_poly.pdbx_seq_one_letter_code
_entity_poly.pdbx_strand_id
1 'polypeptide(L)'
;MSTRNGPHARANASDDNRPATGGRTTTRYSRAEYAKVLALQDEVARADADYQRLRNAYMDIAENEPTHEVALAMIGADMDRAHARLQALIGLPRLPFTHEPSAVARREAQRQSDEKH
;
A
#
# COMPACT_ATOMS: atom_id res chain seq x y z
N MET A 1 28.09 -73.50 -2.66
CA MET A 1 28.97 -72.87 -3.67
C MET A 1 28.40 -71.50 -3.97
N SER A 2 29.20 -70.47 -3.68
CA SER A 2 28.82 -69.06 -3.68
C SER A 2 29.44 -68.38 -4.89
N THR A 3 28.63 -67.68 -5.67
CA THR A 3 29.02 -66.83 -6.80
C THR A 3 27.92 -65.78 -6.98
N ARG A 4 28.12 -64.48 -7.15
CA ARG A 4 29.28 -63.58 -7.07
C ARG A 4 28.67 -62.17 -7.17
N ASN A 5 28.98 -61.29 -6.23
CA ASN A 5 28.62 -59.86 -6.26
C ASN A 5 29.22 -59.16 -7.51
N GLY A 6 28.47 -58.21 -8.08
CA GLY A 6 28.90 -57.26 -9.11
C GLY A 6 28.14 -55.93 -8.96
N PRO A 7 28.73 -54.78 -9.36
CA PRO A 7 28.81 -53.60 -8.49
C PRO A 7 27.84 -52.44 -8.80
N HIS A 8 27.76 -51.53 -7.84
CA HIS A 8 27.14 -50.20 -7.91
C HIS A 8 27.58 -49.39 -9.14
N ALA A 9 26.60 -48.78 -9.84
CA ALA A 9 26.81 -47.54 -10.59
C ALA A 9 25.51 -46.73 -10.62
N ARG A 10 25.51 -45.66 -9.83
CA ARG A 10 24.54 -44.57 -9.81
C ARG A 10 24.81 -43.68 -11.02
N ALA A 11 23.81 -43.41 -11.85
CA ALA A 11 23.82 -42.29 -12.79
C ALA A 11 22.39 -41.75 -12.94
N ASN A 12 22.08 -40.75 -12.11
CA ASN A 12 21.05 -39.76 -12.45
C ASN A 12 21.61 -38.93 -13.61
N ALA A 13 20.93 -38.97 -14.75
CA ALA A 13 21.09 -37.99 -15.83
C ALA A 13 19.68 -37.77 -16.41
N SER A 14 18.98 -36.73 -15.97
CA SER A 14 19.00 -35.38 -16.54
C SER A 14 17.87 -35.22 -17.57
N ASP A 15 16.85 -34.48 -17.13
CA ASP A 15 16.13 -33.47 -17.92
C ASP A 15 15.84 -33.77 -19.38
N ASP A 16 14.67 -34.38 -19.61
CA ASP A 16 13.88 -34.10 -20.81
C ASP A 16 12.76 -33.09 -20.46
N ASN A 17 13.16 -31.94 -19.93
CA ASN A 17 12.27 -30.81 -19.70
C ASN A 17 12.26 -29.91 -20.95
N ARG A 18 11.63 -30.40 -22.02
CA ARG A 18 11.28 -29.55 -23.18
C ARG A 18 10.29 -28.48 -22.72
N PRO A 19 10.55 -27.17 -22.94
CA PRO A 19 9.57 -26.15 -22.63
C PRO A 19 8.43 -26.26 -23.65
N ALA A 20 7.27 -26.73 -23.19
CA ALA A 20 6.03 -26.58 -23.93
C ALA A 20 5.74 -25.07 -24.09
N THR A 21 5.90 -24.63 -25.32
CA THR A 21 5.22 -23.50 -25.96
C THR A 21 4.03 -22.92 -25.19
N GLY A 22 4.16 -21.67 -24.76
CA GLY A 22 3.10 -20.67 -24.92
C GLY A 22 1.82 -20.84 -24.11
N GLY A 23 1.87 -21.42 -22.91
CA GLY A 23 0.77 -21.33 -21.97
C GLY A 23 0.73 -19.95 -21.33
N ARG A 24 -0.12 -19.04 -21.81
CA ARG A 24 -0.59 -17.91 -20.99
C ARG A 24 -1.29 -18.52 -19.77
N THR A 25 -0.57 -18.72 -18.68
CA THR A 25 -1.13 -19.06 -17.39
C THR A 25 -2.00 -17.90 -16.97
N THR A 26 -3.29 -17.96 -17.29
CA THR A 26 -4.29 -17.14 -16.62
C THR A 26 -4.31 -17.64 -15.18
N THR A 27 -3.50 -17.03 -14.32
CA THR A 27 -3.46 -17.30 -12.88
C THR A 27 -4.85 -17.01 -12.33
N ARG A 28 -5.70 -18.05 -12.26
CA ARG A 28 -7.01 -17.95 -11.63
C ARG A 28 -6.73 -17.96 -10.14
N TYR A 29 -6.87 -16.81 -9.50
CA TYR A 29 -6.80 -16.70 -8.04
C TYR A 29 -7.70 -17.76 -7.41
N SER A 30 -7.17 -18.47 -6.42
CA SER A 30 -8.00 -19.32 -5.58
C SER A 30 -9.06 -18.45 -4.89
N ARG A 31 -10.22 -19.05 -4.55
CA ARG A 31 -11.30 -18.33 -3.85
C ARG A 31 -10.80 -17.63 -2.57
N ALA A 32 -9.84 -18.25 -1.88
CA ALA A 32 -9.22 -17.69 -0.68
C ALA A 32 -8.33 -16.48 -0.98
N GLU A 33 -7.59 -16.49 -2.09
CA GLU A 33 -6.80 -15.33 -2.53
C GLU A 33 -7.70 -14.18 -3.01
N TYR A 34 -8.77 -14.49 -3.74
CA TYR A 34 -9.74 -13.48 -4.17
C TYR A 34 -10.42 -12.79 -2.98
N ALA A 35 -10.78 -13.54 -1.94
CA ALA A 35 -11.31 -12.98 -0.70
C ALA A 35 -10.31 -12.05 0.02
N LYS A 36 -9.01 -12.38 0.00
CA LYS A 36 -7.95 -11.51 0.56
C LYS A 36 -7.80 -10.22 -0.24
N VAL A 37 -7.87 -10.29 -1.57
CA VAL A 37 -7.80 -9.11 -2.45
C VAL A 37 -8.99 -8.18 -2.22
N LEU A 38 -10.21 -8.73 -2.13
CA LEU A 38 -11.42 -7.96 -1.81
C LEU A 38 -11.31 -7.28 -0.43
N ALA A 39 -10.88 -8.02 0.59
CA ALA A 39 -10.70 -7.47 1.93
C ALA A 39 -9.66 -6.33 1.95
N LEU A 40 -8.57 -6.46 1.19
CA LEU A 40 -7.57 -5.40 1.05
C LEU A 40 -8.15 -4.16 0.34
N GLN A 41 -8.96 -4.34 -0.70
CA GLN A 41 -9.63 -3.24 -1.40
C GLN A 41 -10.58 -2.48 -0.47
N ASP A 42 -11.37 -3.20 0.33
CA ASP A 42 -12.24 -2.58 1.33
C ASP A 42 -11.44 -1.81 2.39
N GLU A 43 -10.29 -2.34 2.81
CA GLU A 43 -9.43 -1.66 3.78
C GLU A 43 -8.79 -0.39 3.20
N VAL A 44 -8.34 -0.44 1.95
CA VAL A 44 -7.84 0.74 1.22
C VAL A 44 -8.93 1.81 1.11
N ALA A 45 -10.15 1.41 0.73
CA ALA A 45 -11.27 2.35 0.60
C ALA A 45 -11.62 3.03 1.94
N ARG A 46 -11.57 2.29 3.06
CA ARG A 46 -11.77 2.86 4.40
C ARG A 46 -10.65 3.81 4.79
N ALA A 47 -9.40 3.42 4.56
CA ALA A 47 -8.24 4.24 4.89
C ALA A 47 -8.22 5.55 4.07
N ASP A 48 -8.61 5.50 2.80
CA ASP A 48 -8.75 6.68 1.96
C ASP A 48 -9.88 7.61 2.45
N ALA A 49 -11.05 7.04 2.77
CA ALA A 49 -12.16 7.82 3.33
C ALA A 49 -11.78 8.51 4.65
N ASP A 50 -11.05 7.83 5.53
CA ASP A 50 -10.54 8.41 6.79
C ASP A 50 -9.56 9.56 6.52
N TYR A 51 -8.63 9.39 5.58
CA TYR A 51 -7.71 10.45 5.18
C TYR A 51 -8.45 11.67 4.63
N GLN A 52 -9.41 11.47 3.72
CA GLN A 52 -10.19 12.57 3.14
C GLN A 52 -11.03 13.31 4.20
N ARG A 53 -11.61 12.58 5.17
CA ARG A 53 -12.34 13.20 6.28
C ARG A 53 -11.45 14.14 7.09
N LEU A 54 -10.25 13.69 7.43
CA LEU A 54 -9.28 14.49 8.19
C LEU A 54 -8.75 15.67 7.38
N ARG A 55 -8.50 15.46 6.08
CA ARG A 55 -8.10 16.54 5.17
C ARG A 55 -9.18 17.63 5.09
N ASN A 56 -10.45 17.25 4.95
CA ASN A 56 -11.54 18.22 4.90
C ASN A 56 -11.65 19.03 6.20
N ALA A 57 -11.55 18.36 7.36
CA ALA A 57 -11.54 19.05 8.65
C ALA A 57 -10.33 19.98 8.80
N TYR A 58 -9.17 19.59 8.28
CA TYR A 58 -7.97 20.43 8.27
C TYR A 58 -8.19 21.71 7.46
N MET A 59 -8.72 21.58 6.24
CA MET A 59 -8.97 22.71 5.35
C MET A 59 -10.04 23.64 5.92
N ASP A 60 -11.11 23.09 6.50
CA ASP A 60 -12.18 23.86 7.15
C ASP A 60 -11.64 24.74 8.29
N ILE A 61 -10.77 24.19 9.15
CA ILE A 61 -10.12 24.97 10.21
C ILE A 61 -9.14 25.99 9.62
N ALA A 62 -8.38 25.61 8.60
CA ALA A 62 -7.42 26.51 7.97
C ALA A 62 -8.10 27.70 7.28
N GLU A 63 -9.30 27.52 6.74
CA GLU A 63 -10.08 28.59 6.12
C GLU A 63 -10.80 29.47 7.15
N ASN A 64 -11.46 28.86 8.15
CA ASN A 64 -12.34 29.59 9.07
C ASN A 64 -11.62 30.10 10.33
N GLU A 65 -10.62 29.36 10.83
CA GLU A 65 -9.91 29.64 12.08
C GLU A 65 -8.39 29.43 11.93
N PRO A 66 -7.71 30.13 10.99
CA PRO A 66 -6.30 29.89 10.68
C PRO A 66 -5.34 30.13 11.86
N THR A 67 -5.76 30.92 12.85
CA THR A 67 -4.98 31.21 14.07
C THR A 67 -5.10 30.11 15.12
N HIS A 68 -5.96 29.11 14.91
CA HIS A 68 -6.15 28.01 15.84
C HIS A 68 -5.09 26.91 15.62
N GLU A 69 -3.83 27.28 15.88
CA GLU A 69 -2.64 26.48 15.58
C GLU A 69 -2.66 25.08 16.21
N VAL A 70 -3.22 24.96 17.42
CA VAL A 70 -3.31 23.67 18.13
C VAL A 70 -4.24 22.70 17.40
N ALA A 71 -5.40 23.17 16.92
CA ALA A 71 -6.33 22.32 16.20
C ALA A 71 -5.76 21.88 14.85
N LEU A 72 -5.08 22.80 14.15
CA LEU A 72 -4.34 22.47 12.92
C LEU A 72 -3.24 21.44 13.20
N ALA A 73 -2.48 21.56 14.29
CA ALA A 73 -1.45 20.59 14.64
C ALA A 73 -2.04 19.21 14.98
N MET A 74 -3.14 19.17 15.74
CA MET A 74 -3.81 17.91 16.12
C MET A 74 -4.40 17.19 14.90
N ILE A 75 -5.20 17.88 14.08
CA ILE A 75 -5.79 17.27 12.88
C ILE A 75 -4.71 16.92 11.86
N GLY A 76 -3.68 17.77 11.71
CA GLY A 76 -2.53 17.48 10.86
C GLY A 76 -1.83 16.17 11.26
N ALA A 77 -1.60 15.95 12.55
CA ALA A 77 -0.99 14.71 13.04
C ALA A 77 -1.87 13.47 12.85
N ASP A 78 -3.19 13.60 12.95
CA ASP A 78 -4.13 12.51 12.64
C ASP A 78 -4.17 12.21 11.14
N MET A 79 -4.21 13.25 10.31
CA MET A 79 -4.17 13.14 8.84
C MET A 79 -2.89 12.44 8.37
N ASP A 80 -1.75 12.80 8.95
CA ASP A 80 -0.46 12.18 8.70
C ASP A 80 -0.49 10.67 9.03
N ARG A 81 -1.08 10.29 10.17
CA ARG A 81 -1.26 8.88 10.56
C ARG A 81 -2.17 8.10 9.61
N ALA A 82 -3.28 8.70 9.17
CA ALA A 82 -4.19 8.09 8.21
C ALA A 82 -3.52 7.87 6.84
N HIS A 83 -2.76 8.86 6.37
CA HIS A 83 -2.02 8.75 5.12
C HIS A 83 -0.92 7.69 5.18
N ALA A 84 -0.17 7.59 6.29
CA ALA A 84 0.81 6.53 6.51
C ALA A 84 0.19 5.12 6.45
N ARG A 85 -1.03 4.97 6.99
CA ARG A 85 -1.78 3.72 6.90
C ARG A 85 -2.18 3.39 5.47
N LEU A 86 -2.69 4.37 4.73
CA LEU A 86 -3.09 4.20 3.33
C LEU A 86 -1.89 3.78 2.45
N GLN A 87 -0.73 4.43 2.62
CA GLN A 87 0.50 4.07 1.91
C GLN A 87 0.94 2.62 2.19
N ALA A 88 0.85 2.20 3.46
CA ALA A 88 1.19 0.84 3.86
C ALA A 88 0.27 -0.22 3.21
N LEU A 89 -1.01 0.10 3.02
CA LEU A 89 -1.98 -0.81 2.38
C LEU A 89 -1.77 -0.92 0.87
N ILE A 90 -1.35 0.17 0.21
CA ILE A 90 -1.10 0.19 -1.24
C ILE A 90 0.29 -0.38 -1.59
N GLY A 91 1.13 -0.66 -0.58
CA GLY A 91 2.46 -1.23 -0.78
C GLY A 91 3.51 -0.21 -1.21
N LEU A 92 3.23 1.08 -1.01
CA LEU A 92 4.22 2.13 -1.20
C LEU A 92 5.23 2.09 -0.04
N PRO A 93 6.54 2.31 -0.29
CA PRO A 93 7.52 2.38 0.77
C PRO A 93 7.12 3.48 1.76
N ARG A 94 7.14 3.14 3.06
CA ARG A 94 6.96 4.11 4.14
C ARG A 94 8.12 5.08 4.10
N LEU A 95 7.98 6.16 3.34
CA LEU A 95 8.92 7.27 3.41
C LEU A 95 8.89 7.82 4.84
N PRO A 96 10.05 8.06 5.47
CA PRO A 96 10.09 8.71 6.77
C PRO A 96 9.31 10.02 6.64
N PHE A 97 8.29 10.15 7.47
CA PHE A 97 7.31 11.23 7.44
C PHE A 97 7.99 12.57 7.75
N THR A 98 8.61 13.20 6.78
CA THR A 98 9.05 14.60 6.88
C THR A 98 7.84 15.50 6.61
N HIS A 99 6.87 15.54 7.53
CA HIS A 99 5.83 16.58 7.68
C HIS A 99 5.02 17.06 6.45
N GLU A 100 5.10 16.42 5.29
CA GLU A 100 4.61 17.03 4.06
C GLU A 100 3.08 17.08 3.90
N PRO A 101 2.24 16.16 4.39
CA PRO A 101 0.80 16.26 4.11
C PRO A 101 0.16 17.48 4.76
N SER A 102 0.46 17.75 6.03
CA SER A 102 -0.02 18.96 6.71
C SER A 102 0.61 20.25 6.16
N ALA A 103 1.90 20.23 5.77
CA ALA A 103 2.55 21.39 5.17
C ALA A 103 2.01 21.71 3.75
N VAL A 104 1.75 20.68 2.94
CA VAL A 104 1.11 20.81 1.61
C VAL A 104 -0.33 21.29 1.77
N ALA A 105 -1.08 20.75 2.73
CA ALA A 105 -2.44 21.20 3.01
C ALA A 105 -2.48 22.68 3.48
N ARG A 106 -1.53 23.15 4.31
CA ARG A 106 -1.43 24.59 4.64
C ARG A 106 -1.18 25.45 3.41
N ARG A 107 -0.25 25.04 2.54
CA ARG A 107 0.02 25.76 1.29
C ARG A 107 -1.20 25.76 0.37
N GLU A 108 -1.98 24.70 0.38
CA GLU A 108 -3.22 24.62 -0.38
C GLU A 108 -4.31 25.50 0.21
N ALA A 109 -4.51 25.48 1.53
CA ALA A 109 -5.43 26.37 2.23
C ALA A 109 -5.08 27.85 2.01
N GLN A 110 -3.79 28.20 2.10
CA GLN A 110 -3.32 29.56 1.80
C GLN A 110 -3.59 29.95 0.34
N ARG A 111 -3.35 29.05 -0.62
CA ARG A 111 -3.67 29.32 -2.03
C ARG A 111 -5.17 29.52 -2.24
N GLN A 112 -6.01 28.71 -1.59
CA GLN A 112 -7.47 28.85 -1.67
C GLN A 112 -7.97 30.15 -1.01
N SER A 113 -7.33 30.61 0.07
CA SER A 113 -7.66 31.90 0.69
C SER A 113 -7.22 33.09 -0.17
N ASP A 114 -6.08 32.95 -0.87
CA ASP A 114 -5.54 33.98 -1.76
C ASP A 114 -6.33 34.06 -3.09
N GLU A 115 -6.88 32.94 -3.59
CA GLU A 115 -7.74 32.90 -4.80
C GLU A 115 -9.16 33.45 -4.56
N LYS A 116 -9.63 33.47 -3.30
CA LYS A 116 -10.96 33.97 -2.93
C LYS A 116 -10.99 35.50 -2.68
N HIS A 117 -9.85 36.18 -2.62
CA HIS A 117 -9.71 37.64 -2.43
C HIS A 117 -9.32 38.36 -3.73
#